data_AF-A0A9X0D023-F1
#
_entry.id   AF-A0A9X0D023-F1
#
_cell.length_a   1.000
_cell.length_b   1.000
_cell.length_c   1.000
_cell.angle_alpha   90.00
_cell.angle_beta   90.00
_cell.angle_gamma   90.00
#
_symmetry.space_group_name_H-M   'P 1'
#
loop_
_entity.id
_entity.type
_entity.pdbx_description
1 polymer ?
#
loop_
_entity_poly.entity_id
_entity_poly.type
_entity_poly.pdbx_seq_one_letter_code
_entity_poly.pdbx_strand_id
1 'polypeptide(L)'
;MLVWMVIVMPTGAGKSTLFKFLKGILGSVKQRIEESEKEAGNEPVTDWVVEEATMEKMGALMCDNGNKLIGIYDELTHFLTQINIYQNRGLSDTHDLAMFLQLYNGLPWSRKTVGGECNFTMDFTSLTVGGFTQPTTATNIMVVPGNADKGLSQRFLWLCPKPVYQEYDSLVRVDQTFYKKVGMSATTK
;
A
#
# COMPACT_ATOMS: atom_id res chain seq x y z
N MET A 1 5.28 -13.39 3.95
CA MET A 1 4.18 -12.83 4.76
C MET A 1 3.69 -11.58 4.04
N LEU A 2 2.49 -11.62 3.46
CA LEU A 2 1.88 -10.44 2.85
C LEU A 2 1.21 -9.64 3.96
N VAL A 3 1.58 -8.38 4.11
CA VAL A 3 0.98 -7.48 5.10
C VAL A 3 0.24 -6.40 4.35
N TRP A 4 -1.07 -6.36 4.50
CA TRP A 4 -1.83 -5.23 4.03
C TRP A 4 -2.09 -4.30 5.22
N MET A 5 -1.66 -3.05 5.12
CA MET A 5 -1.65 -2.11 6.24
C MET A 5 -2.27 -0.79 5.82
N VAL A 6 -3.14 -0.25 6.67
CA VAL A 6 -3.82 1.03 6.42
C VAL A 6 -3.73 1.88 7.67
N ILE A 7 -3.23 3.10 7.53
CA ILE A 7 -3.17 4.08 8.61
C ILE A 7 -4.35 5.04 8.46
N VAL A 8 -5.21 5.05 9.47
CA VAL A 8 -6.40 5.91 9.51
C VAL A 8 -6.05 7.21 10.22
N MET A 9 -6.06 8.32 9.48
CA MET A 9 -5.70 9.64 10.01
C MET A 9 -6.72 10.69 9.59
N PRO A 10 -7.15 11.59 10.51
CA PRO A 10 -8.00 12.71 10.14
C PRO A 10 -7.25 13.71 9.26
N THR A 11 -8.02 14.54 8.53
CA THR A 11 -7.48 15.66 7.76
C THR A 11 -6.66 16.59 8.66
N GLY A 12 -5.53 17.07 8.14
CA GLY A 12 -4.63 17.96 8.90
C GLY A 12 -3.63 17.24 9.81
N ALA A 13 -3.68 15.91 9.95
CA ALA A 13 -2.76 15.16 10.81
C ALA A 13 -1.42 14.79 10.14
N GLY A 14 -1.06 15.43 9.01
CA GLY A 14 0.21 15.17 8.31
C GLY A 14 0.25 13.88 7.48
N LYS A 15 -0.92 13.30 7.12
CA LYS A 15 -1.05 12.10 6.27
C LYS A 15 -0.17 12.17 5.02
N SER A 16 -0.34 13.21 4.20
CA SER A 16 0.42 13.38 2.97
C SER A 16 1.91 13.66 3.21
N THR A 17 2.30 14.19 4.37
CA THR A 17 3.72 14.34 4.76
C THR A 17 4.35 12.98 5.02
N LEU A 18 3.66 12.12 5.78
CA LEU A 18 4.12 10.76 6.05
C LEU A 18 4.14 9.91 4.77
N PHE A 19 3.14 10.05 3.90
CA PHE A 19 3.13 9.42 2.57
C PHE A 19 4.35 9.84 1.74
N LYS A 20 4.67 11.14 1.66
CA LYS A 20 5.87 11.65 0.96
C LYS A 20 7.16 11.08 1.55
N PHE A 21 7.24 10.96 2.88
CA PHE A 21 8.38 10.36 3.56
C PHE A 21 8.55 8.88 3.17
N LEU A 22 7.48 8.09 3.19
CA LEU A 22 7.52 6.68 2.76
C LEU A 22 7.93 6.55 1.29
N LYS A 23 7.43 7.42 0.41
CA LYS A 23 7.85 7.47 -0.99
C LYS A 23 9.35 7.77 -1.15
N GLY A 24 9.89 8.69 -0.34
CA GLY A 24 11.32 8.98 -0.33
C GLY A 24 12.17 7.77 0.07
N ILE A 25 11.71 7.00 1.06
CA ILE A 25 12.37 5.74 1.47
C ILE A 25 12.32 4.73 0.33
N LEU A 26 11.16 4.50 -0.28
CA LEU A 26 11.03 3.55 -1.40
C LEU A 26 11.91 3.95 -2.58
N GLY A 27 11.98 5.24 -2.92
CA GLY A 27 12.87 5.74 -3.96
C GLY A 27 14.34 5.46 -3.64
N SER A 28 14.75 5.65 -2.39
CA SER A 28 16.11 5.35 -1.93
C SER A 28 16.43 3.85 -1.99
N VAL A 29 15.46 3.00 -1.63
CA VAL A 29 15.60 1.53 -1.75
C VAL A 29 15.70 1.12 -3.20
N LYS A 30 14.84 1.66 -4.07
CA LYS A 30 14.85 1.38 -5.51
C LYS A 30 16.20 1.72 -6.13
N GLN A 31 16.74 2.91 -5.84
CA GLN A 31 18.05 3.33 -6.33
C GLN A 31 19.17 2.34 -5.92
N ARG A 32 19.18 1.90 -4.65
CA ARG A 32 20.18 0.93 -4.17
C ARG A 32 20.08 -0.43 -4.87
N ILE A 33 18.86 -0.89 -5.15
CA ILE A 33 18.66 -2.14 -5.89
C ILE A 33 19.14 -1.96 -7.33
N GLU A 34 18.77 -0.87 -8.00
CA GLU A 34 19.23 -0.59 -9.36
C GLU A 34 20.75 -0.48 -9.48
N GLU A 35 21.43 0.13 -8.50
CA GLU A 35 22.89 0.18 -8.42
C GLU A 35 23.48 -1.23 -8.26
N SER A 36 22.94 -2.04 -7.35
CA SER A 36 23.38 -3.43 -7.13
C SER A 36 23.19 -4.32 -8.37
N GLU A 37 22.08 -4.18 -9.09
CA GLU A 37 21.79 -4.97 -10.29
C GLU A 37 22.69 -4.54 -11.46
N LYS A 38 22.99 -3.23 -11.59
CA LYS A 38 23.96 -2.72 -12.55
C LYS A 38 25.37 -3.24 -12.29
N GLU A 39 25.80 -3.28 -11.03
CA GLU A 39 27.09 -3.87 -10.63
C GLU A 39 27.16 -5.37 -10.93
N ALA A 40 26.04 -6.08 -10.82
CA ALA A 40 25.92 -7.49 -11.19
C ALA A 40 25.81 -7.74 -12.71
N GLY A 41 25.66 -6.68 -13.52
CA GLY A 41 25.51 -6.77 -14.97
C GLY A 41 24.10 -7.21 -15.44
N ASN A 42 23.11 -7.11 -14.56
CA ASN A 42 21.73 -7.47 -14.85
C ASN A 42 20.96 -6.31 -15.52
N GLU A 43 19.81 -6.64 -16.11
CA GLU A 43 18.90 -5.67 -16.71
C GLU A 43 18.33 -4.68 -15.68
N PRO A 44 17.93 -3.47 -16.11
CA PRO A 44 17.32 -2.49 -15.22
C PRO A 44 16.05 -3.03 -14.56
N VAL A 45 15.93 -2.77 -13.26
CA VAL A 45 14.82 -3.22 -12.43
C VAL A 45 13.52 -2.58 -12.92
N THR A 46 12.53 -3.40 -13.23
CA THR A 46 11.18 -2.97 -13.55
C THR A 46 10.51 -2.28 -12.36
N ASP A 47 9.55 -1.40 -12.62
CA ASP A 47 8.93 -0.63 -11.55
C ASP A 47 8.03 -1.52 -10.68
N TRP A 48 8.38 -1.71 -9.41
CA TRP A 48 7.69 -2.59 -8.47
C TRP A 48 6.81 -1.85 -7.47
N VAL A 49 6.75 -0.52 -7.56
CA VAL A 49 5.89 0.34 -6.75
C VAL A 49 4.73 0.85 -7.59
N VAL A 50 3.50 0.73 -7.07
CA VAL A 50 2.29 1.25 -7.71
C VAL A 50 1.58 2.22 -6.79
N GLU A 51 1.17 3.35 -7.37
CA GLU A 51 0.46 4.42 -6.67
C GLU A 51 -0.97 4.60 -7.19
N GLU A 52 -1.16 4.46 -8.51
CA GLU A 52 -2.47 4.44 -9.16
C GLU A 52 -2.37 3.56 -10.40
N ALA A 53 -3.15 2.49 -10.44
CA ALA A 53 -3.17 1.57 -11.57
C ALA A 53 -4.50 0.81 -11.61
N THR A 54 -4.93 0.47 -12.83
CA THR A 54 -6.02 -0.47 -13.00
C THR A 54 -5.57 -1.89 -12.63
N MET A 55 -6.54 -2.78 -12.41
CA MET A 55 -6.26 -4.18 -12.08
C MET A 55 -5.39 -4.85 -13.17
N GLU A 56 -5.60 -4.51 -14.43
CA GLU A 56 -4.81 -4.98 -15.56
C GLU A 56 -3.35 -4.56 -15.48
N LYS A 57 -3.12 -3.27 -15.23
CA LYS A 57 -1.78 -2.70 -15.20
C LYS A 57 -1.00 -3.22 -14.00
N MET A 58 -1.67 -3.41 -12.87
CA MET A 58 -1.07 -4.10 -11.71
C MET A 58 -0.62 -5.51 -12.05
N GLY A 59 -1.47 -6.29 -12.74
CA GLY A 59 -1.14 -7.66 -13.11
C GLY A 59 0.04 -7.76 -14.09
N ALA A 60 0.11 -6.85 -15.07
CA ALA A 60 1.24 -6.75 -15.99
C ALA A 60 2.54 -6.41 -15.24
N LEU A 61 2.54 -5.34 -14.42
CA LEU A 61 3.71 -4.93 -13.64
C LEU A 61 4.15 -6.02 -12.65
N MET A 62 3.20 -6.72 -12.02
CA MET A 62 3.51 -7.80 -11.10
C MET A 62 4.18 -8.97 -11.82
N CYS A 63 3.70 -9.34 -13.01
CA CYS A 63 4.28 -10.39 -13.84
C CYS A 63 5.74 -10.06 -14.22
N ASP A 64 6.01 -8.80 -14.58
CA ASP A 64 7.35 -8.34 -14.94
C ASP A 64 8.31 -8.34 -13.74
N ASN A 65 7.79 -8.15 -12.52
CA ASN A 65 8.58 -8.07 -11.27
C ASN A 65 8.68 -9.41 -10.50
N GLY A 66 8.65 -10.54 -11.20
CA GLY A 66 8.75 -11.86 -10.56
C GLY A 66 7.59 -12.13 -9.59
N ASN A 67 6.39 -11.70 -10.01
CA ASN A 67 5.11 -11.83 -9.33
C ASN A 67 4.98 -11.03 -8.02
N LYS A 68 5.78 -9.97 -7.85
CA LYS A 68 5.79 -9.13 -6.65
C LYS A 68 5.36 -7.70 -6.98
N LEU A 69 4.60 -7.08 -6.09
CA LEU A 69 4.21 -5.69 -6.23
C LEU A 69 3.99 -5.05 -4.85
N ILE A 70 4.40 -3.78 -4.72
CA ILE A 70 4.11 -2.95 -3.55
C ILE A 70 3.20 -1.80 -3.98
N GLY A 71 1.98 -1.78 -3.47
CA GLY A 71 1.06 -0.66 -3.64
C GLY A 71 1.13 0.28 -2.44
N ILE A 72 1.41 1.57 -2.63
CA ILE A 72 1.30 2.59 -1.56
C ILE A 72 0.36 3.71 -1.99
N TYR A 73 -0.68 3.96 -1.19
CA TYR A 73 -1.77 4.87 -1.53
C TYR A 73 -1.97 5.97 -0.47
N ASP A 74 -2.00 7.26 -0.86
CA ASP A 74 -2.35 8.36 0.06
C ASP A 74 -3.83 8.33 0.46
N GLU A 75 -4.69 7.83 -0.41
CA GLU A 75 -6.09 7.55 -0.11
C GLU A 75 -6.50 6.19 -0.65
N LEU A 76 -6.53 5.19 0.23
CA LEU A 76 -6.87 3.81 -0.12
C LEU A 76 -8.18 3.70 -0.90
N THR A 77 -9.18 4.52 -0.57
CA THR A 77 -10.48 4.40 -1.20
C THR A 77 -10.48 4.89 -2.64
N HIS A 78 -9.59 5.81 -3.00
CA HIS A 78 -9.41 6.19 -4.40
C HIS A 78 -8.94 4.98 -5.20
N PHE A 79 -7.93 4.27 -4.69
CA PHE A 79 -7.46 3.03 -5.28
C PHE A 79 -8.56 1.95 -5.38
N LEU A 80 -9.27 1.68 -4.28
CA LEU A 80 -10.35 0.67 -4.30
C LEU A 80 -11.46 1.03 -5.30
N THR A 81 -11.73 2.31 -5.52
CA THR A 81 -12.66 2.77 -6.57
C THR A 81 -12.07 2.58 -7.97
N GLN A 82 -10.78 2.87 -8.18
CA GLN A 82 -10.10 2.67 -9.48
C GLN A 82 -10.12 1.21 -9.93
N ILE A 83 -9.95 0.27 -9.00
CA ILE A 83 -10.04 -1.17 -9.29
C ILE A 83 -11.46 -1.72 -9.19
N ASN A 84 -12.46 -0.84 -9.19
CA ASN A 84 -13.88 -1.20 -9.24
C ASN A 84 -14.38 -2.07 -8.06
N ILE A 85 -13.70 -1.97 -6.91
CA ILE A 85 -14.04 -2.70 -5.68
C ILE A 85 -14.90 -1.85 -4.74
N TYR A 86 -14.78 -0.53 -4.80
CA TYR A 86 -15.50 0.38 -3.91
C TYR A 86 -16.34 1.39 -4.69
N GLN A 87 -17.66 1.32 -4.53
CA GLN A 87 -18.64 2.22 -5.16
C GLN A 87 -19.74 2.58 -4.17
N ASN A 88 -20.32 3.77 -4.28
CA ASN A 88 -21.48 4.20 -3.49
C ASN A 88 -21.32 3.99 -1.97
N ARG A 89 -20.11 4.18 -1.45
CA ARG A 89 -19.73 3.96 -0.04
C ARG A 89 -19.78 2.51 0.45
N GLY A 90 -19.87 1.53 -0.46
CA GLY A 90 -19.85 0.10 -0.16
C GLY A 90 -18.86 -0.67 -1.03
N LEU A 91 -18.60 -1.92 -0.66
CA LEU A 91 -17.86 -2.83 -1.51
C LEU A 91 -18.77 -3.39 -2.59
N SER A 92 -18.33 -3.31 -3.84
CA SER A 92 -18.99 -3.93 -4.98
C SER A 92 -18.77 -5.43 -4.94
N ASP A 93 -19.80 -6.23 -5.26
CA ASP A 93 -19.63 -7.69 -5.43
C ASP A 93 -19.17 -7.98 -6.86
N THR A 94 -17.87 -7.80 -7.12
CA THR A 94 -17.27 -7.89 -8.46
C THR A 94 -16.27 -9.02 -8.55
N HIS A 95 -16.03 -9.49 -9.78
CA HIS A 95 -14.91 -10.38 -10.06
C HIS A 95 -13.57 -9.78 -9.60
N ASP A 96 -13.41 -8.46 -9.72
CA ASP A 96 -12.20 -7.74 -9.29
C ASP A 96 -12.02 -7.80 -7.77
N LEU A 97 -13.10 -7.72 -6.98
CA LEU A 97 -13.02 -7.93 -5.53
C LEU A 97 -12.54 -9.35 -5.21
N ALA A 98 -13.17 -10.37 -5.81
CA ALA A 98 -12.78 -11.76 -5.56
C ALA A 98 -11.30 -11.99 -5.91
N MET A 99 -10.86 -11.50 -7.07
CA MET A 99 -9.46 -11.56 -7.49
C MET A 99 -8.53 -10.84 -6.53
N PHE A 100 -8.85 -9.62 -6.13
CA PHE A 100 -8.04 -8.85 -5.20
C PHE A 100 -7.87 -9.57 -3.86
N LEU A 101 -8.95 -10.14 -3.32
CA LEU A 101 -8.90 -10.93 -2.09
C LEU A 101 -8.03 -12.20 -2.21
N GLN A 102 -7.93 -12.78 -3.41
CA GLN A 102 -7.05 -13.92 -3.70
C GLN A 102 -5.56 -13.51 -3.71
N LEU A 103 -5.24 -12.27 -4.12
CA LEU A 103 -3.87 -11.76 -4.08
C LEU A 103 -3.29 -11.69 -2.67
N TYR A 104 -4.14 -11.48 -1.65
CA TYR A 104 -3.71 -11.55 -0.25
C TYR A 104 -3.23 -12.95 0.15
N ASN A 105 -3.78 -13.99 -0.49
CA ASN A 105 -3.42 -15.39 -0.23
C ASN A 105 -2.25 -15.86 -1.11
N GLY A 106 -1.74 -14.99 -1.99
CA GLY A 106 -0.69 -15.33 -2.95
C GLY A 106 -1.10 -16.36 -4.00
N LEU A 107 -2.40 -16.43 -4.31
CA LEU A 107 -2.95 -17.38 -5.27
C LEU A 107 -2.55 -17.02 -6.71
N PRO A 108 -2.70 -17.99 -7.64
CA PRO A 108 -2.44 -17.75 -9.07
C PRO A 108 -3.30 -16.62 -9.61
N TRP A 109 -2.76 -15.88 -10.57
CA TRP A 109 -3.50 -14.87 -11.31
C TRP A 109 -3.13 -14.90 -12.78
N SER A 110 -4.13 -15.12 -13.62
CA SER A 110 -3.98 -15.08 -15.07
C SER A 110 -5.02 -14.19 -15.71
N ARG A 111 -4.63 -13.52 -16.79
CA ARG A 111 -5.53 -12.75 -17.64
C ARG A 111 -5.22 -13.02 -19.09
N LYS A 112 -6.26 -13.28 -19.88
CA LYS A 112 -6.18 -13.45 -21.33
C LYS A 112 -7.27 -12.61 -21.99
N THR A 113 -6.87 -11.65 -22.81
CA THR A 113 -7.73 -10.83 -23.65
C THR A 113 -7.57 -11.23 -25.11
N VAL A 114 -8.64 -11.09 -25.88
CA VAL A 114 -8.66 -11.38 -27.32
C VAL A 114 -7.71 -10.44 -28.08
N GLY A 115 -7.54 -9.21 -27.60
CA GLY A 115 -6.64 -8.20 -28.19
C GLY A 115 -5.16 -8.39 -27.85
N GLY A 116 -4.80 -9.36 -27.00
CA GLY A 116 -3.40 -9.60 -26.61
C GLY A 116 -2.84 -8.65 -25.54
N GLU A 117 -3.53 -7.56 -25.24
CA GLU A 117 -3.05 -6.54 -24.30
C GLU A 117 -3.17 -6.98 -22.84
N CYS A 118 -2.09 -6.76 -22.09
CA CYS A 118 -1.97 -7.11 -20.66
C CYS A 118 -2.38 -8.55 -20.36
N ASN A 119 -1.89 -9.48 -21.18
CA ASN A 119 -1.98 -10.91 -20.95
C ASN A 119 -0.83 -11.35 -20.06
N PHE A 120 -1.15 -12.06 -18.99
CA PHE A 120 -0.16 -12.56 -18.03
C PHE A 120 -0.66 -13.84 -17.39
N THR A 121 0.25 -14.65 -16.86
CA THR A 121 -0.06 -15.85 -16.09
C THR A 121 0.99 -15.99 -15.01
N MET A 122 0.54 -15.99 -13.76
CA MET A 122 1.38 -16.07 -12.58
C MET A 122 0.90 -17.22 -11.70
N ASP A 123 1.79 -18.14 -11.33
CA ASP A 123 1.44 -19.30 -10.49
C ASP A 123 1.27 -18.91 -9.01
N PHE A 124 2.00 -17.89 -8.56
CA PHE A 124 1.92 -17.36 -7.20
C PHE A 124 2.10 -15.86 -7.25
N THR A 125 1.30 -15.13 -6.47
CA THR A 125 1.36 -13.68 -6.40
C THR A 125 1.87 -13.21 -5.04
N SER A 126 2.47 -12.02 -4.99
CA SER A 126 2.95 -11.41 -3.76
C SER A 126 2.64 -9.92 -3.77
N LEU A 127 1.41 -9.57 -3.40
CA LEU A 127 0.96 -8.19 -3.31
C LEU A 127 1.03 -7.67 -1.86
N THR A 128 1.80 -6.61 -1.64
CA THR A 128 1.78 -5.83 -0.40
C THR A 128 1.05 -4.53 -0.64
N VAL A 129 0.02 -4.23 0.16
CA VAL A 129 -0.77 -3.00 0.05
C VAL A 129 -0.59 -2.18 1.32
N GLY A 130 -0.05 -0.99 1.17
CA GLY A 130 0.08 0.01 2.22
C GLY A 130 -0.71 1.26 1.87
N GLY A 131 -1.16 2.01 2.86
CA GLY A 131 -1.67 3.34 2.57
C GLY A 131 -2.33 4.03 3.73
N PHE A 132 -3.00 5.11 3.39
CA PHE A 132 -3.69 5.94 4.34
C PHE A 132 -5.15 6.11 3.95
N THR A 133 -6.01 6.41 4.93
CA THR A 133 -7.38 6.79 4.69
C THR A 133 -7.93 7.65 5.82
N GLN A 134 -9.10 8.24 5.62
CA GLN A 134 -9.80 9.03 6.62
C GLN A 134 -10.72 8.15 7.48
N PRO A 135 -11.00 8.54 8.75
CA PRO A 135 -11.86 7.78 9.66
C PRO A 135 -13.26 7.47 9.10
N THR A 136 -13.87 8.41 8.40
CA THR A 136 -15.18 8.25 7.78
C THR A 136 -15.17 7.16 6.72
N THR A 137 -14.16 7.14 5.86
CA THR A 137 -14.05 6.15 4.80
C THR A 137 -13.61 4.79 5.31
N ALA A 138 -12.69 4.74 6.28
CA ALA A 138 -12.35 3.50 6.99
C ALA A 138 -13.59 2.84 7.61
N THR A 139 -14.44 3.65 8.27
CA THR A 139 -15.68 3.15 8.90
C THR A 139 -16.61 2.51 7.86
N ASN A 140 -16.72 3.09 6.67
CA ASN A 140 -17.52 2.51 5.59
C ASN A 140 -17.01 1.14 5.12
N ILE A 141 -15.70 0.90 5.16
CA ILE A 141 -15.11 -0.38 4.78
C ILE A 141 -15.21 -1.39 5.92
N MET A 142 -14.98 -0.94 7.15
CA MET A 142 -14.85 -1.82 8.31
C MET A 142 -16.20 -2.26 8.91
N VAL A 143 -17.17 -1.34 9.00
CA VAL A 143 -18.33 -1.50 9.90
C VAL A 143 -19.65 -1.63 9.13
N VAL A 144 -19.70 -1.22 7.86
CA VAL A 144 -20.93 -1.30 7.07
C VAL A 144 -21.36 -2.77 6.93
N PRO A 145 -22.61 -3.12 7.29
CA PRO A 145 -23.14 -4.47 7.14
C PRO A 145 -22.95 -5.02 5.73
N GLY A 146 -22.49 -6.27 5.61
CA GLY A 146 -22.17 -6.90 4.33
C GLY A 146 -20.76 -6.61 3.79
N ASN A 147 -20.10 -5.52 4.17
CA ASN A 147 -18.70 -5.28 3.79
C ASN A 147 -17.72 -6.11 4.63
N ALA A 148 -18.01 -6.29 5.91
CA ALA A 148 -17.24 -7.15 6.81
C ALA A 148 -17.27 -8.63 6.34
N ASP A 149 -18.43 -9.09 5.86
CA ASP A 149 -18.65 -10.46 5.40
C ASP A 149 -17.91 -10.76 4.09
N LYS A 150 -17.67 -9.72 3.27
CA LYS A 150 -16.83 -9.81 2.06
C LYS A 150 -15.35 -10.02 2.37
N GLY A 151 -14.92 -9.87 3.63
CA GLY A 151 -13.59 -10.25 4.09
C GLY A 151 -12.45 -9.30 3.69
N LEU A 152 -12.74 -8.17 3.02
CA LEU A 152 -11.72 -7.18 2.67
C LEU A 152 -11.13 -6.52 3.92
N SER A 153 -11.99 -6.03 4.83
CA SER A 153 -11.56 -5.33 6.05
C SER A 153 -10.70 -6.21 6.95
N GLN A 154 -10.96 -7.52 6.98
CA GLN A 154 -10.23 -8.49 7.80
C GLN A 154 -8.80 -8.76 7.31
N ARG A 155 -8.49 -8.46 6.04
CA ARG A 155 -7.15 -8.63 5.46
C ARG A 155 -6.23 -7.45 5.73
N PHE A 156 -6.80 -6.29 6.09
CA PHE A 156 -6.04 -5.11 6.43
C PHE A 156 -5.74 -5.05 7.94
N LEU A 157 -4.49 -4.78 8.29
CA LEU A 157 -4.12 -4.26 9.60
C LEU A 157 -4.43 -2.77 9.65
N TRP A 158 -5.47 -2.42 10.40
CA TRP A 158 -5.91 -1.04 10.59
C TRP A 158 -5.15 -0.40 11.75
N LEU A 159 -4.40 0.65 11.46
CA LEU A 159 -3.68 1.46 12.44
C LEU A 159 -4.41 2.79 12.62
N CYS A 160 -5.04 2.98 13.78
CA CYS A 160 -5.77 4.20 14.13
C CYS A 160 -5.01 4.96 15.24
N PRO A 161 -3.90 5.65 14.93
CA PRO A 161 -3.17 6.41 15.94
C PRO A 161 -4.06 7.49 16.55
N LYS A 162 -3.90 7.74 17.85
CA LYS A 162 -4.57 8.87 18.50
C LYS A 162 -4.04 10.16 17.87
N PRO A 163 -4.92 11.07 17.42
CA PRO A 163 -4.47 12.33 16.86
C PRO A 163 -3.70 13.11 17.92
N VAL A 164 -2.51 13.57 17.55
CA VAL A 164 -1.70 14.44 18.39
C VAL A 164 -1.99 15.88 17.97
N TYR A 165 -2.93 16.52 18.65
CA TYR A 165 -3.22 17.95 18.49
C TYR A 165 -2.25 18.74 19.35
N GLN A 166 -1.00 18.80 18.93
CA GLN A 166 0.03 19.58 19.60
C GLN A 166 0.63 20.56 18.59
N GLU A 167 0.91 21.78 19.04
CA GLU A 167 1.69 22.73 18.24
C GLU A 167 3.06 22.12 17.95
N TYR A 168 3.66 22.42 16.80
CA TYR A 168 4.95 21.85 16.40
C TYR A 168 6.03 22.06 17.47
N ASP A 169 6.03 23.23 18.12
CA ASP A 169 6.93 23.60 19.22
C ASP A 169 6.66 22.83 20.53
N SER A 170 5.52 22.15 20.65
CA SER A 170 5.23 21.28 21.79
C SER A 170 5.63 19.80 21.56
N LEU A 171 6.02 19.42 20.32
CA LEU A 171 6.58 18.10 20.00
C LEU A 171 8.06 17.93 20.43
N VAL A 172 8.60 18.90 21.18
CA VAL A 172 10.03 19.03 21.54
C VAL A 172 10.57 17.90 22.41
N ARG A 173 9.71 17.04 22.97
CA ARG A 173 10.17 15.82 23.66
C ARG A 173 10.08 14.62 22.74
N VAL A 174 11.00 14.56 21.78
CA VAL A 174 11.36 13.27 21.18
C VAL A 174 11.82 12.36 22.30
N ASP A 175 11.11 11.25 22.48
CA ASP A 175 11.37 10.31 23.57
C ASP A 175 12.85 9.89 23.55
N GLN A 176 13.61 10.23 24.60
CA GLN A 176 15.03 9.87 24.70
C GLN A 176 15.24 8.35 24.62
N THR A 177 14.20 7.56 24.88
CA THR A 177 14.22 6.10 24.72
C THR A 177 14.42 5.69 23.27
N PHE A 178 13.89 6.45 22.31
CA PHE A 178 14.13 6.25 20.87
C PHE A 178 15.59 6.49 20.52
N TYR A 179 16.14 7.64 20.93
CA TYR A 179 17.54 8.00 20.68
C TYR A 179 18.55 7.05 21.33
N LYS A 180 18.27 6.58 22.56
CA LYS A 180 19.10 5.57 23.23
C LYS A 180 19.09 4.22 22.51
N LYS A 181 17.97 3.82 21.90
CA LYS A 181 17.89 2.58 21.10
C LYS A 181 18.61 2.68 19.75
N VAL A 182 18.64 3.86 19.15
CA VAL A 182 19.24 4.10 17.82
C VAL A 182 20.70 4.59 17.93
N GLY A 183 21.24 4.72 19.15
CA GLY A 183 22.64 5.07 19.39
C GLY A 183 23.01 6.52 19.05
N MET A 184 22.04 7.40 18.83
CA MET A 184 22.28 8.81 18.52
C MET A 184 21.90 9.66 19.73
N SER A 185 22.88 10.32 20.37
CA SER A 185 22.57 11.30 21.42
C SER A 185 22.13 12.62 20.79
N ALA A 186 20.90 13.04 21.05
CA ALA A 186 20.48 14.39 20.70
C ALA A 186 21.16 15.40 21.65
N THR A 187 22.24 16.04 21.18
CA THR A 187 22.77 17.27 21.80
C THR A 187 21.82 18.41 21.50
N THR A 188 20.99 18.78 22.47
CA THR A 188 20.15 19.98 22.40
C THR A 188 21.01 21.20 22.73
N LYS A 189 21.01 22.21 21.87
CA LYS A 189 21.24 23.61 22.25
C LYS A 189 19.88 24.28 22.36
#